data_AF-A0A814QIN3-F1
#
_entry.id   AF-A0A814QIN3-F1
#
_cell.length_a   1.000
_cell.length_b   1.000
_cell.length_c   1.000
_cell.angle_alpha   90.00
_cell.angle_beta   90.00
_cell.angle_gamma   90.00
#
_symmetry.space_group_name_H-M   'P 1'
#
loop_
_entity.id
_entity.type
_entity.pdbx_description
1 polymer ?
#
loop_
_entity_poly.entity_id
_entity_poly.type
_entity_poly.pdbx_seq_one_letter_code
_entity_poly.pdbx_strand_id
1 'polypeptide(L)'
;RESNSFMEGCVKFMLRQLQEENILTKNDCLNYIGSRFRVKLNLPEWYTDVECAQHLFKYSLLTHLDNNMDKFNLMIFMLRKLYSLVHQNGCKPDDPDSPMMQEILLPGHLYLGVLAERLQQTLISMKTITLTIDSKKPYTSGQKINLIEACKRESAITNSMEYFLATGNLVSRHGLGILQTTGFSIIADKLNYMRYLSHFRSVHRGAVFTEIRTTTVRKLTPESWGFLCPVHTPDGGLCGLLNHLTFMCEICTDEPSTDKLVELLKSLGMIPMESGLFKFNNDTKKSKVYFYEVLVNGRLIGYVDSNNIEELTKKLRYIKALATSKSSD
;
A
#
# COMPACT_ATOMS: atom_id res chain seq x y z
N ARG A 1 -30.03 -1.17 -7.55
CA ARG A 1 -30.45 -2.38 -6.79
C ARG A 1 -31.40 -1.93 -5.69
N GLU A 2 -32.50 -2.65 -5.49
CA GLU A 2 -33.54 -2.35 -4.49
C GLU A 2 -32.93 -2.09 -3.11
N SER A 3 -33.63 -1.30 -2.29
CA SER A 3 -33.33 -0.98 -0.88
C SER A 3 -32.68 -2.18 -0.19
N ASN A 4 -31.36 -2.14 -0.07
CA ASN A 4 -30.57 -3.29 0.35
C ASN A 4 -30.73 -3.43 1.87
N SER A 5 -31.88 -3.97 2.30
CA SER A 5 -32.29 -4.16 3.69
C SER A 5 -31.20 -4.85 4.50
N PHE A 6 -30.41 -5.72 3.86
CA PHE A 6 -29.22 -6.32 4.44
C PHE A 6 -28.15 -5.29 4.84
N MET A 7 -27.74 -4.41 3.92
CA MET A 7 -26.76 -3.36 4.19
C MET A 7 -27.27 -2.40 5.27
N GLU A 8 -28.54 -2.00 5.17
CA GLU A 8 -29.16 -1.14 6.17
C GLU A 8 -29.18 -1.81 7.56
N GLY A 9 -29.49 -3.11 7.62
CA GLY A 9 -29.43 -3.90 8.84
C GLY A 9 -28.02 -3.97 9.45
N CYS A 10 -27.01 -4.26 8.63
CA CYS A 10 -25.61 -4.26 9.09
C CYS A 10 -25.17 -2.90 9.62
N VAL A 11 -25.51 -1.81 8.92
CA VAL A 11 -25.16 -0.44 9.36
C VAL A 11 -25.87 -0.08 10.65
N LYS A 12 -27.18 -0.38 10.77
CA LYS A 12 -27.93 -0.17 12.02
C LYS A 12 -27.31 -0.96 13.18
N PHE A 13 -26.87 -2.20 12.95
CA PHE A 13 -26.21 -3.00 13.97
C PHE A 13 -24.88 -2.38 14.42
N MET A 14 -24.01 -1.98 13.49
CA MET A 14 -22.74 -1.33 13.82
C MET A 14 -22.95 -0.03 14.60
N LEU A 15 -23.95 0.77 14.23
CA LEU A 15 -24.27 2.01 14.94
C LEU A 15 -24.83 1.74 16.35
N ARG A 16 -25.64 0.70 16.52
CA ARG A 16 -26.15 0.29 17.85
C ARG A 16 -25.04 -0.18 18.78
N GLN A 17 -24.07 -0.95 18.26
CA GLN A 17 -22.94 -1.41 19.07
C GLN A 17 -22.12 -0.24 19.64
N LEU A 18 -21.90 0.82 18.84
CA LEU A 18 -21.23 2.03 19.34
C LEU A 18 -22.04 2.75 20.42
N GLN A 19 -23.37 2.73 20.34
CA GLN A 19 -24.25 3.28 21.36
C GLN A 19 -24.19 2.45 22.66
N GLU A 20 -24.15 1.13 22.56
CA GLU A 20 -24.00 0.22 23.71
C GLU A 20 -22.66 0.43 24.43
N GLU A 21 -21.60 0.74 23.70
CA GLU A 21 -20.28 1.09 24.27
C GLU A 21 -20.18 2.54 24.77
N ASN A 22 -21.27 3.32 24.74
CA ASN A 22 -21.34 4.75 25.10
C ASN A 22 -20.35 5.64 24.33
N ILE A 23 -20.02 5.28 23.09
CA ILE A 23 -19.10 6.06 22.24
C ILE A 23 -19.94 6.97 21.33
N LEU A 24 -20.11 8.23 21.72
CA LEU A 24 -21.02 9.17 21.04
C LEU A 24 -20.30 10.27 20.26
N THR A 25 -19.15 10.73 20.75
CA THR A 25 -18.40 11.81 20.11
C THR A 25 -17.12 11.30 19.44
N LYS A 26 -16.59 12.11 18.50
CA LYS A 26 -15.30 11.84 17.87
C LYS A 26 -14.17 11.70 18.89
N ASN A 27 -14.20 12.50 19.96
CA ASN A 27 -13.18 12.46 21.00
C ASN A 27 -13.26 11.17 21.82
N ASP A 28 -14.47 10.68 22.09
CA ASP A 28 -14.67 9.40 22.78
C ASP A 28 -14.09 8.24 21.95
N CYS A 29 -14.33 8.23 20.63
CA CYS A 29 -13.72 7.25 19.73
C CYS A 29 -12.19 7.27 19.78
N LEU A 30 -11.59 8.47 19.74
CA LEU A 30 -10.13 8.65 19.75
C LEU A 30 -9.53 8.20 21.09
N ASN A 31 -10.15 8.56 22.21
CA ASN A 31 -9.72 8.10 23.53
C ASN A 31 -9.83 6.57 23.67
N TYR A 32 -10.94 6.00 23.20
CA TYR A 32 -11.15 4.55 23.25
C TYR A 32 -10.08 3.79 22.47
N ILE A 33 -9.78 4.20 21.23
CA ILE A 33 -8.74 3.58 20.42
C ILE A 33 -7.35 3.82 21.04
N GLY A 34 -7.07 5.06 21.45
CA GLY A 34 -5.78 5.44 22.03
C GLY A 34 -5.40 4.62 23.24
N SER A 35 -6.33 4.50 24.21
CA SER A 35 -6.12 3.74 25.44
C SER A 35 -5.78 2.27 25.21
N ARG A 36 -6.33 1.66 24.14
CA ARG A 36 -6.08 0.25 23.77
C ARG A 36 -4.75 0.04 23.07
N PHE A 37 -4.32 0.98 22.23
CA PHE A 37 -3.13 0.83 21.40
C PHE A 37 -1.87 1.48 21.99
N ARG A 38 -1.99 2.26 23.07
CA ARG A 38 -0.89 2.95 23.75
C ARG A 38 0.32 2.06 24.02
N VAL A 39 0.09 0.88 24.60
CA VAL A 39 1.15 -0.08 24.95
C VAL A 39 1.86 -0.62 23.71
N LYS A 40 1.13 -0.87 22.62
CA LYS A 40 1.68 -1.47 21.40
C LYS A 40 2.50 -0.48 20.56
N LEU A 41 2.14 0.80 20.60
CA LEU A 41 2.77 1.84 19.77
C LEU A 41 4.12 2.34 20.34
N ASN A 42 4.47 1.99 21.59
CA ASN A 42 5.69 2.45 22.27
C ASN A 42 5.89 3.98 22.19
N LEU A 43 4.79 4.73 22.25
CA LEU A 43 4.80 6.19 22.22
C LEU A 43 5.24 6.76 23.57
N PRO A 44 5.71 8.03 23.60
CA PRO A 44 6.08 8.67 24.84
C PRO A 44 4.94 8.76 25.84
N GLU A 45 5.26 8.69 27.13
CA GLU A 45 4.26 8.68 28.21
C GLU A 45 3.45 9.99 28.30
N TRP A 46 3.98 11.10 27.79
CA TRP A 46 3.28 12.38 27.77
C TRP A 46 2.25 12.52 26.64
N TYR A 47 2.17 11.57 25.70
CA TYR A 47 1.14 11.60 24.66
C TYR A 47 -0.22 11.33 25.29
N THR A 48 -1.22 12.12 24.92
CA THR A 48 -2.61 11.84 25.25
C THR A 48 -3.13 10.65 24.45
N ASP A 49 -4.19 9.99 24.93
CA ASP A 49 -4.79 8.88 24.18
C ASP A 49 -5.32 9.33 22.81
N VAL A 50 -5.82 10.56 22.71
CA VAL A 50 -6.19 11.18 21.43
C VAL A 50 -5.01 11.24 20.46
N GLU A 51 -3.84 11.71 20.91
CA GLU A 51 -2.63 11.79 20.07
C GLU A 51 -2.12 10.40 19.68
N CYS A 52 -2.21 9.42 20.59
CA CYS A 52 -1.90 8.03 20.28
C CYS A 52 -2.78 7.48 19.14
N ALA A 53 -4.09 7.75 19.18
CA ALA A 53 -5.01 7.34 18.13
C ALA A 53 -4.74 8.07 16.79
N GLN A 54 -4.44 9.37 16.83
CA GLN A 54 -4.07 10.13 15.63
C GLN A 54 -2.76 9.62 15.02
N HIS A 55 -1.77 9.26 15.85
CA HIS A 55 -0.53 8.64 15.41
C HIS A 55 -0.79 7.29 14.71
N LEU A 56 -1.66 6.45 15.29
CA LEU A 56 -2.09 5.20 14.68
C LEU A 56 -2.73 5.42 13.30
N PHE A 57 -3.66 6.38 13.21
CA PHE A 57 -4.32 6.69 11.94
C PHE A 57 -3.38 7.22 10.88
N LYS A 58 -2.34 7.97 11.27
CA LYS A 58 -1.35 8.49 10.34
C LYS A 58 -0.46 7.39 9.77
N TYR A 59 0.05 6.49 10.60
CA TYR A 59 1.12 5.55 10.23
C TYR A 59 0.65 4.10 10.00
N SER A 60 -0.60 3.77 10.28
CA SER A 60 -1.09 2.38 10.15
C SER A 60 -2.38 2.24 9.34
N LEU A 61 -3.16 3.30 9.18
CA LEU A 61 -4.43 3.26 8.45
C LEU A 61 -4.32 4.03 7.13
N LEU A 62 -4.40 3.33 5.99
CA LEU A 62 -4.42 3.92 4.64
C LEU A 62 -3.35 5.02 4.50
N THR A 63 -2.09 4.62 4.67
CA THR A 63 -0.94 5.54 4.80
C THR A 63 -0.62 6.30 3.51
N HIS A 64 -1.14 5.86 2.37
CA HIS A 64 -1.04 6.55 1.09
C HIS A 64 -1.91 7.82 1.01
N LEU A 65 -2.81 8.03 1.97
CA LEU A 65 -3.66 9.22 2.05
C LEU A 65 -3.25 10.10 3.23
N ASP A 66 -3.07 11.39 2.99
CA ASP A 66 -2.76 12.35 4.07
C ASP A 66 -4.02 12.84 4.80
N ASN A 67 -5.11 13.05 4.08
CA ASN A 67 -6.33 13.64 4.63
C ASN A 67 -7.27 12.58 5.23
N ASN A 68 -7.70 12.81 6.47
CA ASN A 68 -8.65 11.93 7.17
C ASN A 68 -10.00 11.80 6.46
N MET A 69 -10.44 12.85 5.74
CA MET A 69 -11.68 12.77 4.95
C MET A 69 -11.55 11.81 3.77
N ASP A 70 -10.40 11.80 3.10
CA ASP A 70 -10.15 10.87 1.99
C ASP A 70 -10.03 9.42 2.50
N LYS A 71 -9.41 9.22 3.66
CA LYS A 71 -9.39 7.92 4.35
C LYS A 71 -10.81 7.43 4.64
N PHE A 72 -11.65 8.30 5.21
CA PHE A 72 -13.04 7.98 5.51
C PHE A 72 -13.83 7.60 4.25
N ASN A 73 -13.72 8.40 3.18
CA ASN A 73 -14.37 8.13 1.90
C ASN A 73 -13.93 6.79 1.30
N LEU A 74 -12.63 6.50 1.34
CA LEU A 74 -12.09 5.23 0.85
C LEU A 74 -12.57 4.04 1.71
N MET A 75 -12.63 4.19 3.04
CA MET A 75 -13.16 3.15 3.92
C MET A 75 -14.62 2.84 3.61
N ILE A 76 -15.45 3.85 3.34
CA ILE A 76 -16.85 3.64 2.90
C ILE A 76 -16.87 2.89 1.56
N PHE A 77 -16.00 3.26 0.62
CA PHE A 77 -15.88 2.56 -0.66
C PHE A 77 -15.51 1.09 -0.47
N MET A 78 -14.51 0.80 0.36
CA MET A 78 -14.09 -0.57 0.70
C MET A 78 -15.22 -1.35 1.38
N LEU A 79 -15.96 -0.74 2.31
CA LEU A 79 -17.11 -1.35 2.98
C LEU A 79 -18.23 -1.69 1.98
N ARG A 80 -18.53 -0.79 1.04
CA ARG A 80 -19.50 -1.04 -0.05
C ARG A 80 -19.03 -2.19 -0.94
N LYS A 81 -17.74 -2.25 -1.29
CA LYS A 81 -17.15 -3.35 -2.05
C LYS A 81 -17.25 -4.68 -1.29
N LEU A 82 -16.98 -4.69 0.01
CA LEU A 82 -17.11 -5.87 0.88
C LEU A 82 -18.55 -6.38 0.91
N TYR A 83 -19.53 -5.50 1.11
CA TYR A 83 -20.94 -5.91 1.06
C TYR A 83 -21.36 -6.40 -0.31
N SER A 84 -20.84 -5.78 -1.38
CA SER A 84 -21.06 -6.28 -2.73
C SER A 84 -20.43 -7.65 -2.93
N LEU A 85 -19.30 -7.97 -2.29
CA LEU A 85 -18.64 -9.28 -2.43
C LEU A 85 -19.41 -10.39 -1.68
N VAL A 86 -19.91 -10.08 -0.49
CA VAL A 86 -20.65 -11.05 0.35
C VAL A 86 -22.05 -11.33 -0.19
N HIS A 87 -22.64 -10.39 -0.92
CA HIS A 87 -23.96 -10.58 -1.52
C HIS A 87 -23.92 -11.61 -2.66
N GLN A 88 -24.88 -12.54 -2.69
CA GLN A 88 -24.87 -13.68 -3.63
C GLN A 88 -24.83 -13.28 -5.12
N ASN A 89 -25.52 -12.20 -5.51
CA ASN A 89 -25.48 -11.63 -6.87
C ASN A 89 -24.55 -10.41 -6.97
N GLY A 90 -23.47 -10.47 -6.21
CA GLY A 90 -22.53 -9.41 -5.92
C GLY A 90 -21.47 -9.13 -6.98
N CYS A 91 -20.28 -8.75 -6.52
CA CYS A 91 -19.08 -8.70 -7.34
C CYS A 91 -18.30 -10.02 -7.21
N LYS A 92 -17.50 -10.35 -8.22
CA LYS A 92 -16.58 -11.49 -8.16
C LYS A 92 -15.37 -11.13 -7.27
N PRO A 93 -14.78 -12.11 -6.57
CA PRO A 93 -13.51 -11.89 -5.87
C PRO A 93 -12.41 -11.58 -6.89
N ASP A 94 -11.53 -10.65 -6.53
CA ASP A 94 -10.33 -10.37 -7.30
C ASP A 94 -9.31 -11.51 -7.13
N ASP A 95 -8.57 -11.83 -8.20
CA ASP A 95 -7.54 -12.87 -8.18
C ASP A 95 -6.16 -12.27 -7.83
N PRO A 96 -5.56 -12.59 -6.66
CA PRO A 96 -4.24 -12.08 -6.29
C PRO A 96 -3.10 -12.70 -7.10
N ASP A 97 -3.36 -13.80 -7.82
CA ASP A 97 -2.37 -14.45 -8.68
C ASP A 97 -2.34 -13.84 -10.09
N SER A 98 -3.36 -13.05 -10.45
CA SER A 98 -3.38 -12.31 -11.71
C SER A 98 -2.36 -11.16 -11.69
N PRO A 99 -1.51 -11.02 -12.72
CA PRO A 99 -0.60 -9.87 -12.87
C PRO A 99 -1.29 -8.51 -12.84
N MET A 100 -2.60 -8.45 -13.17
CA MET A 100 -3.40 -7.22 -13.08
C MET A 100 -3.46 -6.67 -11.65
N MET A 101 -3.37 -7.53 -10.64
CA MET A 101 -3.45 -7.18 -9.21
C MET A 101 -2.07 -7.20 -8.54
N GLN A 102 -0.99 -7.30 -9.31
CA GLN A 102 0.37 -7.40 -8.82
C GLN A 102 1.20 -6.19 -9.23
N GLU A 103 2.24 -5.94 -8.46
CA GLU A 103 3.28 -4.96 -8.75
C GLU A 103 4.65 -5.58 -8.52
N ILE A 104 5.70 -4.92 -9.01
CA ILE A 104 7.08 -5.41 -8.88
C ILE A 104 7.79 -4.58 -7.82
N LEU A 105 8.16 -5.23 -6.72
CA LEU A 105 9.06 -4.64 -5.73
C LEU A 105 10.48 -4.57 -6.31
N LEU A 106 10.94 -3.35 -6.59
CA LEU A 106 12.28 -3.11 -7.10
C LEU A 106 13.36 -3.31 -6.02
N PRO A 107 14.58 -3.78 -6.39
CA PRO A 107 15.67 -3.96 -5.45
C PRO A 107 16.04 -2.68 -4.69
N GLY A 108 15.98 -1.51 -5.34
CA GLY A 108 16.25 -0.22 -4.71
C GLY A 108 15.24 0.11 -3.61
N HIS A 109 13.95 -0.12 -3.84
CA HIS A 109 12.90 0.09 -2.84
C HIS A 109 13.08 -0.86 -1.64
N LEU A 110 13.40 -2.13 -1.90
CA LEU A 110 13.70 -3.10 -0.84
C LEU A 110 14.94 -2.66 -0.03
N TYR A 111 16.02 -2.28 -0.71
CA TYR A 111 17.25 -1.83 -0.06
C TYR A 111 17.01 -0.61 0.83
N LEU A 112 16.26 0.38 0.33
CA LEU A 112 15.87 1.56 1.11
C LEU A 112 14.97 1.20 2.30
N GLY A 113 14.05 0.25 2.14
CA GLY A 113 13.21 -0.25 3.22
C GLY A 113 14.03 -0.90 4.34
N VAL A 114 14.99 -1.76 3.98
CA VAL A 114 15.93 -2.36 4.95
C VAL A 114 16.76 -1.29 5.64
N LEU A 115 17.31 -0.33 4.88
CA LEU A 115 18.10 0.76 5.41
C LEU A 115 17.30 1.64 6.38
N ALA A 116 16.06 2.00 6.02
CA ALA A 116 15.17 2.79 6.86
C ALA A 116 14.89 2.09 8.20
N GLU A 117 14.62 0.78 8.19
CA GLU A 117 14.43 0.03 9.42
C GLU A 117 15.72 -0.07 10.25
N ARG A 118 16.89 -0.23 9.63
CA ARG A 118 18.17 -0.17 10.34
C ARG A 118 18.39 1.17 11.01
N LEU A 119 18.16 2.27 10.30
CA LEU A 119 18.26 3.63 10.86
C LEU A 119 17.30 3.82 12.03
N GLN A 120 16.05 3.34 11.91
CA GLN A 120 15.09 3.41 13.00
C GLN A 120 15.54 2.59 14.22
N GLN A 121 16.08 1.39 14.00
CA GLN A 121 16.61 0.55 15.08
C GLN A 121 17.80 1.23 15.77
N THR A 122 18.72 1.82 15.01
CA THR A 122 19.84 2.61 15.55
C THR A 122 19.33 3.75 16.43
N LEU A 123 18.29 4.49 16.03
CA LEU A 123 17.69 5.54 16.87
C LEU A 123 17.07 4.99 18.16
N ILE A 124 16.39 3.84 18.09
CA ILE A 124 15.81 3.18 19.25
C ILE A 124 16.92 2.72 20.21
N SER A 125 17.97 2.09 19.70
CA SER A 125 19.12 1.67 20.50
C SER A 125 19.82 2.85 21.16
N MET A 126 20.03 3.95 20.44
CA MET A 126 20.60 5.19 21.00
C MET A 126 19.73 5.75 22.13
N LYS A 127 18.40 5.73 21.98
CA LYS A 127 17.46 6.13 23.04
C LYS A 127 17.64 5.24 24.26
N THR A 128 17.67 3.91 24.10
CA THR A 128 17.85 2.97 25.21
C THR A 128 19.20 3.18 25.91
N ILE A 129 20.29 3.34 25.15
CA ILE A 129 21.63 3.62 25.72
C ILE A 129 21.60 4.91 26.53
N THR A 130 21.01 5.97 25.99
CA THR A 130 20.91 7.27 26.67
C THR A 130 20.14 7.16 27.98
N LEU A 131 18.99 6.44 27.99
CA LEU A 131 18.21 6.19 29.20
C LEU A 131 18.98 5.37 30.25
N THR A 132 19.80 4.40 29.82
CA THR A 132 20.64 3.62 30.76
C THR A 132 21.81 4.42 31.34
N ILE A 133 22.28 5.45 30.63
CA ILE A 133 23.30 6.37 31.14
C ILE A 133 22.67 7.32 32.15
N ASP A 134 21.49 7.87 31.82
CA ASP A 134 20.71 8.76 32.70
C ASP A 134 20.36 8.08 34.02
N SER A 135 19.94 6.81 34.01
CA SER A 135 19.64 6.08 35.24
C SER A 135 20.85 5.89 36.17
N LYS A 136 22.07 5.92 35.63
CA LYS A 136 23.32 5.83 36.42
C LYS A 136 23.85 7.21 36.84
N LYS A 137 23.62 8.24 36.04
CA LYS A 137 24.00 9.64 36.29
C LYS A 137 22.91 10.54 35.72
N PRO A 138 21.93 10.96 36.54
CA PRO A 138 20.79 11.71 36.05
C PRO A 138 21.23 13.06 35.49
N TYR A 139 20.78 13.38 34.28
CA TYR A 139 21.04 14.67 33.67
C TYR A 139 20.38 15.77 34.50
N THR A 140 21.17 16.77 34.90
CA THR A 140 20.61 17.96 35.57
C THR A 140 20.07 18.93 34.53
N SER A 141 18.99 19.65 34.83
CA SER A 141 18.40 20.64 33.92
C SER A 141 19.46 21.62 33.39
N GLY A 142 19.60 21.71 32.06
CA GLY A 142 20.61 22.53 31.38
C GLY A 142 21.91 21.80 30.97
N GLN A 143 22.11 20.53 31.36
CA GLN A 143 23.24 19.74 30.87
C GLN A 143 22.99 19.22 29.45
N LYS A 144 24.00 19.37 28.58
CA LYS A 144 23.98 18.78 27.24
C LYS A 144 24.17 17.28 27.33
N ILE A 145 23.19 16.51 26.87
CA ILE A 145 23.29 15.06 26.71
C ILE A 145 24.41 14.77 25.69
N ASN A 146 25.42 14.00 26.10
CA ASN A 146 26.51 13.63 25.20
C ASN A 146 26.10 12.44 24.31
N LEU A 147 25.38 12.75 23.23
CA LEU A 147 24.92 11.76 22.25
C LEU A 147 26.08 11.04 21.53
N ILE A 148 27.29 11.62 21.53
CA ILE A 148 28.47 11.04 20.88
C ILE A 148 28.84 9.69 21.51
N GLU A 149 28.67 9.54 22.82
CA GLU A 149 28.94 8.27 23.51
C GLU A 149 27.93 7.18 23.13
N ALA A 150 26.66 7.55 22.96
CA ALA A 150 25.62 6.64 22.47
C ALA A 150 25.89 6.22 21.01
N CYS A 151 26.27 7.17 20.15
CA CYS A 151 26.62 6.88 18.75
C CYS A 151 27.84 5.95 18.64
N LYS A 152 28.86 6.12 19.49
CA LYS A 152 30.08 5.27 19.49
C LYS A 152 29.81 3.83 19.90
N ARG A 153 28.78 3.60 20.73
CA ARG A 153 28.43 2.27 21.25
C ARG A 153 27.48 1.51 20.33
N GLU A 154 26.90 2.18 19.34
CA GLU A 154 25.94 1.58 18.43
C GLU A 154 26.62 0.75 17.33
N SER A 155 25.99 -0.37 16.96
CA SER A 155 26.47 -1.24 15.90
C SER A 155 26.45 -0.55 14.53
N ALA A 156 27.45 -0.84 13.69
CA ALA A 156 27.56 -0.24 12.37
C ALA A 156 26.43 -0.73 11.45
N ILE A 157 25.60 0.21 10.98
CA ILE A 157 24.58 -0.03 9.94
C ILE A 157 25.20 -0.72 8.72
N THR A 158 26.44 -0.36 8.38
CA THR A 158 27.22 -0.96 7.30
C THR A 158 27.26 -2.48 7.38
N ASN A 159 27.62 -3.05 8.54
CA ASN A 159 27.74 -4.50 8.71
C ASN A 159 26.39 -5.20 8.53
N SER A 160 25.30 -4.56 8.96
CA SER A 160 23.95 -5.11 8.78
C SER A 160 23.53 -5.12 7.30
N MET A 161 23.87 -4.08 6.55
CA MET A 161 23.59 -3.99 5.12
C MET A 161 24.46 -4.96 4.32
N GLU A 162 25.74 -5.09 4.67
CA GLU A 162 26.66 -6.09 4.09
C GLU A 162 26.15 -7.51 4.33
N TYR A 163 25.73 -7.82 5.56
CA TYR A 163 25.13 -9.10 5.89
C TYR A 163 23.88 -9.39 5.05
N PHE A 164 22.98 -8.40 4.89
CA PHE A 164 21.78 -8.55 4.08
C PHE A 164 22.13 -8.85 2.61
N LEU A 165 23.07 -8.12 2.02
CA LEU A 165 23.48 -8.35 0.63
C LEU A 165 24.23 -9.67 0.44
N ALA A 166 25.09 -10.05 1.39
CA ALA A 166 25.90 -11.26 1.32
C ALA A 166 25.07 -12.54 1.51
N THR A 167 24.09 -12.51 2.40
CA THR A 167 23.30 -13.71 2.76
C THR A 167 21.91 -13.75 2.12
N GLY A 168 21.38 -12.60 1.69
CA GLY A 168 20.00 -12.48 1.21
C GLY A 168 18.95 -12.67 2.31
N ASN A 169 19.34 -12.66 3.58
CA ASN A 169 18.44 -12.86 4.72
C ASN A 169 17.99 -11.53 5.31
N LEU A 170 16.68 -11.28 5.28
CA LEU A 170 16.03 -10.13 5.88
C LEU A 170 15.83 -10.33 7.39
N VAL A 171 16.67 -9.68 8.18
CA VAL A 171 16.51 -9.62 9.64
C VAL A 171 15.66 -8.39 9.98
N SER A 172 14.34 -8.50 9.90
CA SER A 172 13.39 -7.41 10.17
C SER A 172 12.43 -7.78 11.30
N ARG A 173 12.06 -6.83 12.17
CA ARG A 173 11.02 -7.07 13.19
C ARG A 173 9.61 -6.98 12.58
N HIS A 174 9.46 -6.17 11.54
CA HIS A 174 8.15 -5.88 10.92
C HIS A 174 7.95 -6.60 9.58
N GLY A 175 8.99 -7.29 9.08
CA GLY A 175 8.98 -8.05 7.82
C GLY A 175 8.85 -7.19 6.56
N LEU A 176 8.84 -5.85 6.68
CA LEU A 176 8.60 -4.89 5.58
C LEU A 176 7.31 -5.17 4.78
N GLY A 177 6.34 -5.87 5.37
CA GLY A 177 5.11 -6.30 4.67
C GLY A 177 5.34 -7.43 3.64
N ILE A 178 6.51 -8.06 3.65
CA ILE A 178 6.89 -9.14 2.73
C ILE A 178 6.73 -10.48 3.47
N LEU A 179 6.21 -11.48 2.76
CA LEU A 179 5.92 -12.80 3.32
C LEU A 179 7.15 -13.71 3.47
N GLN A 180 8.29 -13.35 2.90
CA GLN A 180 9.53 -14.13 2.94
C GLN A 180 10.63 -13.40 3.72
N THR A 181 11.53 -14.15 4.32
CA THR A 181 12.66 -13.62 5.11
C THR A 181 14.02 -13.95 4.50
N THR A 182 14.07 -14.76 3.45
CA THR A 182 15.33 -15.23 2.83
C THR A 182 15.25 -15.17 1.31
N GLY A 183 16.41 -15.28 0.65
CA GLY A 183 16.48 -15.36 -0.82
C GLY A 183 16.30 -14.01 -1.52
N PHE A 184 16.58 -12.89 -0.85
CA PHE A 184 16.47 -11.55 -1.45
C PHE A 184 17.68 -11.14 -2.29
N SER A 185 18.83 -11.76 -2.06
CA SER A 185 20.06 -11.55 -2.82
C SER A 185 20.54 -12.87 -3.39
N ILE A 186 21.01 -12.83 -4.63
CA ILE A 186 21.58 -13.97 -5.34
C ILE A 186 22.89 -13.56 -6.01
N ILE A 187 23.78 -14.52 -6.21
CA ILE A 187 25.00 -14.30 -6.99
C ILE A 187 24.60 -14.15 -8.47
N ALA A 188 25.07 -13.08 -9.10
CA ALA A 188 24.90 -12.89 -10.54
C ALA A 188 25.93 -13.76 -11.28
N ASP A 189 25.47 -14.88 -11.81
CA ASP A 189 26.33 -15.88 -12.44
C ASP A 189 26.95 -15.35 -13.74
N LYS A 190 28.27 -15.43 -13.84
CA LYS A 190 29.05 -15.05 -15.04
C LYS A 190 29.39 -16.25 -15.93
N LEU A 191 28.48 -17.22 -16.03
CA LEU A 191 28.65 -18.41 -16.88
C LEU A 191 28.72 -18.04 -18.36
N ASN A 192 27.81 -17.19 -18.81
CA ASN A 192 27.80 -16.59 -20.14
C ASN A 192 26.98 -15.30 -20.11
N TYR A 193 27.03 -14.54 -21.21
CA TYR A 193 26.35 -13.26 -21.32
C TYR A 193 24.83 -13.36 -21.11
N MET A 194 24.19 -14.40 -21.67
CA MET A 194 22.73 -14.57 -21.57
C MET A 194 22.29 -14.88 -20.14
N ARG A 195 23.03 -15.72 -19.42
CA ARG A 195 22.78 -16.01 -18.00
C ARG A 195 22.96 -14.77 -17.14
N TYR A 196 24.03 -14.01 -17.37
CA TYR A 196 24.26 -12.78 -16.61
C TYR A 196 23.13 -11.78 -16.82
N LEU A 197 22.70 -11.56 -18.06
CA LEU A 197 21.62 -10.64 -18.40
C LEU A 197 20.25 -11.11 -17.88
N SER A 198 19.97 -12.41 -17.87
CA SER A 198 18.68 -12.95 -17.43
C SER A 198 18.38 -12.61 -15.96
N HIS A 199 19.40 -12.55 -15.10
CA HIS A 199 19.24 -12.15 -13.70
C HIS A 199 18.54 -10.79 -13.55
N PHE A 200 18.91 -9.81 -14.36
CA PHE A 200 18.38 -8.44 -14.28
C PHE A 200 16.97 -8.28 -14.87
N ARG A 201 16.47 -9.28 -15.59
CA ARG A 201 15.09 -9.33 -16.11
C ARG A 201 14.22 -10.32 -15.36
N SER A 202 14.79 -11.04 -14.40
CA SER A 202 14.09 -12.08 -13.65
C SER A 202 13.18 -11.46 -12.58
N VAL A 203 12.00 -12.04 -12.43
CA VAL A 203 11.00 -11.69 -11.42
C VAL A 203 10.54 -12.97 -10.77
N HIS A 204 10.55 -12.98 -9.44
CA HIS A 204 10.21 -14.15 -8.64
C HIS A 204 8.99 -13.88 -7.77
N ARG A 205 8.03 -14.80 -7.75
CA ARG A 205 6.77 -14.64 -6.99
C ARG A 205 6.99 -14.61 -5.47
N GLY A 206 8.06 -15.25 -5.00
CA GLY A 206 8.45 -15.36 -3.59
C GLY A 206 8.73 -16.81 -3.20
N ALA A 207 9.72 -17.05 -2.34
CA ALA A 207 10.13 -18.38 -1.90
C ALA A 207 8.99 -19.15 -1.20
N VAL A 208 8.11 -18.43 -0.49
CA VAL A 208 6.91 -19.00 0.17
C VAL A 208 6.06 -19.83 -0.80
N PHE A 209 5.96 -19.41 -2.07
CA PHE A 209 5.15 -20.09 -3.08
C PHE A 209 5.80 -21.36 -3.63
N THR A 210 7.08 -21.60 -3.35
CA THR A 210 7.73 -22.86 -3.73
C THR A 210 7.24 -24.04 -2.88
N GLU A 211 6.88 -23.79 -1.62
CA GLU A 211 6.38 -24.79 -0.67
C GLU A 211 4.88 -25.07 -0.81
N ILE A 212 4.14 -24.14 -1.42
CA ILE A 212 2.70 -24.27 -1.64
C ILE A 212 2.43 -25.30 -2.76
N ARG A 213 1.56 -26.27 -2.46
CA ARG A 213 1.24 -27.38 -3.37
C ARG A 213 0.25 -27.02 -4.49
N THR A 214 -0.42 -25.87 -4.41
CA THR A 214 -1.34 -25.44 -5.45
C THR A 214 -0.58 -24.96 -6.69
N THR A 215 -1.09 -25.31 -7.86
CA THR A 215 -0.48 -24.94 -9.14
C THR A 215 -1.00 -23.62 -9.69
N THR A 216 -1.99 -22.98 -9.05
CA THR A 216 -2.62 -21.73 -9.52
C THR A 216 -1.58 -20.63 -9.73
N VAL A 217 -0.70 -20.45 -8.74
CA VAL A 217 0.39 -19.46 -8.74
C VAL A 217 1.47 -19.71 -9.81
N ARG A 218 1.48 -20.91 -10.42
CA ARG A 218 2.44 -21.32 -11.45
C ARG A 218 1.87 -21.20 -12.87
N LYS A 219 0.56 -20.97 -12.99
CA LYS A 219 -0.10 -20.90 -14.29
C LYS A 219 0.19 -19.57 -14.95
N LEU A 220 0.58 -19.63 -16.22
CA LEU A 220 0.58 -18.46 -17.09
C LEU A 220 -0.87 -18.03 -17.34
N THR A 221 -1.18 -16.77 -17.04
CA THR A 221 -2.51 -16.18 -17.29
C THR A 221 -2.47 -15.23 -18.49
N PRO A 222 -3.58 -15.04 -19.23
CA PRO A 222 -3.63 -14.12 -20.37
C PRO A 222 -3.27 -12.67 -20.02
N GLU A 223 -3.52 -12.24 -18.79
CA GLU A 223 -3.18 -10.90 -18.30
C GLU A 223 -1.66 -10.66 -18.21
N SER A 224 -0.86 -11.73 -18.26
CA SER A 224 0.61 -11.65 -18.33
C SER A 224 1.11 -11.13 -19.68
N TRP A 225 0.25 -11.08 -20.70
CA TRP A 225 0.62 -10.73 -22.07
C TRP A 225 1.32 -9.36 -22.16
N GLY A 226 2.52 -9.35 -22.74
CA GLY A 226 3.33 -8.15 -22.88
C GLY A 226 4.15 -7.78 -21.65
N PHE A 227 3.87 -8.35 -20.47
CA PHE A 227 4.63 -8.09 -19.23
C PHE A 227 5.63 -9.19 -18.93
N LEU A 228 5.17 -10.45 -18.86
CA LEU A 228 6.00 -11.63 -18.59
C LEU A 228 6.18 -12.49 -19.84
N CYS A 229 7.39 -13.01 -20.04
CA CYS A 229 7.69 -13.90 -21.14
C CYS A 229 6.99 -15.27 -20.92
N PRO A 230 6.17 -15.75 -21.86
CA PRO A 230 5.46 -17.01 -21.71
C PRO A 230 6.36 -18.26 -21.85
N VAL A 231 7.60 -18.08 -22.32
CA VAL A 231 8.55 -19.17 -22.60
C VAL A 231 9.69 -19.19 -21.58
N HIS A 232 10.17 -18.02 -21.14
CA HIS A 232 11.40 -17.91 -20.35
C HIS A 232 11.13 -18.12 -18.86
N THR A 233 10.89 -19.38 -18.48
CA THR A 233 10.84 -19.90 -17.10
C THR A 233 11.69 -21.17 -17.06
N PRO A 234 12.43 -21.45 -15.97
CA PRO A 234 13.12 -22.73 -15.84
C PRO A 234 12.13 -23.88 -15.65
N ASP A 235 12.55 -25.09 -16.00
CA ASP A 235 11.82 -26.31 -15.67
C ASP A 235 12.03 -26.73 -14.19
N GLY A 236 11.22 -27.67 -13.72
CA GLY A 236 11.32 -28.23 -12.37
C GLY A 236 10.66 -27.36 -11.29
N GLY A 237 11.26 -27.31 -10.10
CA GLY A 237 10.64 -26.75 -8.90
C GLY A 237 10.32 -25.24 -8.98
N LEU A 238 11.01 -24.49 -9.84
CA LEU A 238 10.81 -23.05 -10.04
C LEU A 238 9.94 -22.71 -11.25
N CYS A 239 9.44 -23.73 -11.97
CA CYS A 239 8.59 -23.52 -13.14
C CYS A 239 7.33 -22.72 -12.78
N GLY A 240 7.13 -21.61 -13.50
CA GLY A 240 6.04 -20.66 -13.30
C GLY A 240 6.22 -19.70 -12.13
N LEU A 241 7.23 -19.89 -11.27
CA LEU A 241 7.51 -19.00 -10.13
C LEU A 241 8.66 -18.03 -10.41
N LEU A 242 9.66 -18.47 -11.18
CA LEU A 242 10.73 -17.63 -11.71
C LEU A 242 10.44 -17.32 -13.17
N ASN A 243 9.96 -16.11 -13.43
CA ASN A 243 9.66 -15.65 -14.79
C ASN A 243 10.62 -14.52 -15.17
N HIS A 244 10.60 -14.14 -16.43
CA HIS A 244 11.37 -13.00 -16.94
C HIS A 244 10.44 -12.00 -17.62
N LEU A 245 10.74 -10.71 -17.45
CA LEU A 245 10.02 -9.65 -18.15
C LEU A 245 10.25 -9.76 -19.66
N THR A 246 9.22 -9.44 -20.46
CA THR A 246 9.36 -9.34 -21.92
C THR A 246 10.32 -8.23 -22.32
N PHE A 247 10.85 -8.23 -23.53
CA PHE A 247 11.84 -7.24 -23.97
C PHE A 247 11.36 -5.78 -23.86
N MET A 248 10.10 -5.50 -24.26
CA MET A 248 9.54 -4.14 -24.28
C MET A 248 8.93 -3.71 -22.93
N CYS A 249 8.91 -4.59 -21.93
CA CYS A 249 8.33 -4.27 -20.63
C CYS A 249 9.26 -3.34 -19.85
N GLU A 250 8.74 -2.18 -19.49
CA GLU A 250 9.39 -1.19 -18.64
C GLU A 250 8.71 -1.14 -17.27
N ILE A 251 9.49 -0.84 -16.24
CA ILE A 251 8.98 -0.66 -14.88
C ILE A 251 8.94 0.84 -14.59
N CYS A 252 7.77 1.35 -14.24
CA CYS A 252 7.62 2.73 -13.79
C CYS A 252 8.38 2.93 -12.48
N THR A 253 9.37 3.82 -12.49
CA THR A 253 10.20 4.16 -11.32
C THR A 253 9.84 5.53 -10.73
N ASP A 254 9.35 6.43 -11.57
CA ASP A 254 8.93 7.77 -11.16
C ASP A 254 7.42 7.83 -10.90
N GLU A 255 7.02 8.58 -9.88
CA GLU A 255 5.61 8.91 -9.64
C GLU A 255 5.28 10.23 -10.37
N PRO A 256 4.48 10.20 -11.45
CA PRO A 256 4.10 11.42 -12.16
C PRO A 256 3.16 12.27 -11.30
N SER A 257 3.33 13.60 -11.34
CA SER A 257 2.39 14.52 -10.66
C SER A 257 0.97 14.33 -11.20
N THR A 258 0.03 14.17 -10.27
CA THR A 258 -1.41 14.02 -10.57
C THR A 258 -2.20 15.31 -10.33
N ASP A 259 -1.53 16.43 -10.00
CA ASP A 259 -2.18 17.66 -9.54
C ASP A 259 -3.17 18.22 -10.58
N LYS A 260 -2.76 18.25 -11.85
CA LYS A 260 -3.60 18.73 -12.97
C LYS A 260 -4.59 17.68 -13.46
N LEU A 261 -4.40 16.41 -13.11
CA LEU A 261 -5.26 15.32 -13.58
C LEU A 261 -6.68 15.47 -13.00
N VAL A 262 -6.79 15.88 -11.74
CA VAL A 262 -8.09 16.09 -11.08
C VAL A 262 -8.87 17.22 -11.75
N GLU A 263 -8.20 18.33 -12.08
CA GLU A 263 -8.82 19.46 -12.80
C GLU A 263 -9.24 19.07 -14.22
N LEU A 264 -8.39 18.31 -14.92
CA LEU A 264 -8.72 17.77 -16.23
C LEU A 264 -9.97 16.87 -16.17
N LEU A 265 -10.03 15.95 -15.22
CA LEU A 265 -11.19 15.07 -15.03
C LEU A 265 -12.46 15.86 -14.75
N LYS A 266 -12.39 16.91 -13.91
CA LYS A 266 -13.52 17.83 -13.68
C LYS A 266 -13.97 18.49 -14.99
N SER A 267 -13.04 18.98 -15.79
CA SER A 267 -13.37 19.61 -17.10
C SER A 267 -14.00 18.63 -18.10
N LEU A 268 -13.71 17.33 -17.97
CA LEU A 268 -14.28 16.26 -18.80
C LEU A 268 -15.64 15.74 -18.28
N GLY A 269 -16.18 16.35 -17.22
CA GLY A 269 -17.50 16.01 -16.68
C GLY A 269 -17.50 15.06 -15.48
N MET A 270 -16.35 14.86 -14.83
CA MET A 270 -16.31 14.20 -13.52
C MET A 270 -16.92 15.12 -12.45
N ILE A 271 -17.85 14.59 -11.67
CA ILE A 271 -18.45 15.26 -10.53
C ILE A 271 -17.54 15.04 -9.32
N PRO A 272 -16.98 16.10 -8.69
CA PRO A 272 -16.07 15.93 -7.56
C PRO A 272 -16.81 15.42 -6.32
N MET A 273 -16.09 14.69 -5.46
CA MET A 273 -16.62 14.10 -4.23
C MET A 273 -17.35 15.13 -3.35
N GLU A 274 -16.80 16.34 -3.23
CA GLU A 274 -17.32 17.45 -2.41
C GLU A 274 -18.68 17.96 -2.87
N SER A 275 -19.03 17.79 -4.15
CA SER A 275 -20.33 18.23 -4.68
C SER A 275 -21.50 17.38 -4.16
N GLY A 276 -21.21 16.25 -3.51
CA GLY A 276 -22.17 15.45 -2.75
C GLY A 276 -23.09 14.62 -3.65
N LEU A 277 -22.80 13.32 -3.80
CA LEU A 277 -23.63 12.40 -4.59
C LEU A 277 -25.06 12.25 -4.03
N PHE A 278 -25.25 12.54 -2.75
CA PHE A 278 -26.53 12.50 -2.06
C PHE A 278 -27.60 13.40 -2.68
N LYS A 279 -27.24 14.38 -3.51
CA LYS A 279 -28.19 15.25 -4.20
C LYS A 279 -28.82 14.61 -5.44
N PHE A 280 -28.25 13.55 -6.01
CA PHE A 280 -28.72 12.99 -7.29
C PHE A 280 -29.70 11.81 -7.16
N ASN A 281 -29.82 11.21 -5.97
CA ASN A 281 -30.68 10.03 -5.74
C ASN A 281 -32.06 10.36 -5.12
N ASN A 282 -32.35 11.64 -4.83
CA ASN A 282 -33.64 12.04 -4.27
C ASN A 282 -34.75 12.28 -5.32
N ASP A 283 -34.40 12.36 -6.60
CA ASP A 283 -35.39 12.50 -7.68
C ASP A 283 -35.94 11.14 -8.11
N THR A 284 -37.01 10.72 -7.44
CA THR A 284 -37.77 9.47 -7.65
C THR A 284 -38.37 9.28 -9.05
N LYS A 285 -38.14 10.20 -10.01
CA LYS A 285 -38.71 10.19 -11.36
C LYS A 285 -37.70 10.02 -12.50
N LYS A 286 -36.39 10.11 -12.25
CA LYS A 286 -35.38 9.85 -13.29
C LYS A 286 -34.91 8.40 -13.21
N SER A 287 -34.81 7.76 -14.37
CA SER A 287 -34.21 6.43 -14.56
C SER A 287 -32.93 6.33 -13.71
N LYS A 288 -32.74 5.20 -13.01
CA LYS A 288 -31.60 4.98 -12.09
C LYS A 288 -30.28 5.24 -12.81
N VAL A 289 -29.73 6.43 -12.68
CA VAL A 289 -28.43 6.80 -13.26
C VAL A 289 -27.35 6.11 -12.43
N TYR A 290 -26.53 5.28 -13.07
CA TYR A 290 -25.41 4.62 -12.43
C TYR A 290 -24.18 5.53 -12.51
N PHE A 291 -23.46 5.62 -11.40
CA PHE A 291 -22.22 6.39 -11.32
C PHE A 291 -21.06 5.44 -11.07
N TYR A 292 -19.98 5.64 -11.81
CA TYR A 292 -18.70 4.98 -11.56
C TYR A 292 -17.86 5.84 -10.63
N GLU A 293 -17.32 5.22 -9.58
CA GLU A 293 -16.31 5.83 -8.73
C GLU A 293 -14.97 5.99 -9.48
N VAL A 294 -14.39 7.19 -9.43
CA VAL A 294 -13.08 7.47 -10.02
C VAL A 294 -12.04 7.51 -8.90
N LEU A 295 -11.05 6.62 -8.98
CA LEU A 295 -9.91 6.59 -8.08
C LEU A 295 -8.63 6.99 -8.82
N VAL A 296 -7.80 7.80 -8.17
CA VAL A 296 -6.44 8.17 -8.62
C VAL A 296 -5.47 7.80 -7.51
N ASN A 297 -4.53 6.90 -7.77
CA ASN A 297 -3.55 6.38 -6.80
C ASN A 297 -4.18 6.00 -5.44
N GLY A 298 -5.35 5.35 -5.48
CA GLY A 298 -6.07 4.93 -4.27
C GLY A 298 -6.85 6.04 -3.55
N ARG A 299 -6.87 7.28 -4.05
CA ARG A 299 -7.73 8.37 -3.57
C ARG A 299 -9.03 8.42 -4.35
N LEU A 300 -10.17 8.40 -3.67
CA LEU A 300 -11.49 8.58 -4.28
C LEU A 300 -11.73 10.07 -4.56
N ILE A 301 -11.72 10.47 -5.82
CA ILE A 301 -11.79 11.90 -6.20
C ILE A 301 -13.18 12.35 -6.65
N GLY A 302 -14.01 11.43 -7.12
CA GLY A 302 -15.32 11.79 -7.64
C GLY A 302 -16.01 10.65 -8.39
N TYR A 303 -16.97 11.05 -9.20
CA TYR A 303 -17.91 10.15 -9.86
C TYR A 303 -18.20 10.58 -11.28
N VAL A 304 -18.46 9.60 -12.15
CA VAL A 304 -18.80 9.83 -13.56
C VAL A 304 -20.07 9.06 -13.88
N ASP A 305 -20.99 9.68 -14.61
CA ASP A 305 -22.19 9.01 -15.12
C ASP A 305 -21.78 7.88 -16.07
N SER A 306 -22.38 6.71 -15.89
CA SER A 306 -22.28 5.55 -16.78
C SER A 306 -22.46 5.86 -18.26
N ASN A 307 -23.27 6.85 -18.63
CA ASN A 307 -23.48 7.23 -20.03
C ASN A 307 -22.28 7.98 -20.63
N ASN A 308 -21.49 8.68 -19.82
CA ASN A 308 -20.36 9.51 -20.27
C ASN A 308 -19.00 8.81 -20.11
N ILE A 309 -18.95 7.64 -19.48
CA ILE A 309 -17.68 6.99 -19.12
C ILE A 309 -16.82 6.61 -20.34
N GLU A 310 -17.45 6.14 -21.42
CA GLU A 310 -16.74 5.73 -22.63
C GLU A 310 -16.10 6.93 -23.33
N GLU A 311 -16.84 8.03 -23.43
CA GLU A 311 -16.37 9.26 -24.06
C GLU A 311 -15.23 9.88 -23.25
N LEU A 312 -15.39 9.95 -21.93
CA LEU A 312 -14.35 10.42 -21.01
C LEU A 312 -13.08 9.57 -21.14
N THR A 313 -13.20 8.24 -21.17
CA THR A 313 -12.06 7.32 -21.31
C THR A 313 -11.36 7.51 -22.66
N LYS A 314 -12.10 7.67 -23.76
CA LYS A 314 -11.54 7.93 -25.09
C LYS A 314 -10.80 9.26 -25.13
N LYS A 315 -11.39 10.33 -24.58
CA LYS A 315 -10.74 11.66 -24.50
C LYS A 315 -9.47 11.63 -23.67
N LEU A 316 -9.47 10.96 -22.51
CA LEU A 316 -8.27 10.82 -21.67
C LEU A 316 -7.15 10.08 -22.41
N ARG A 317 -7.46 8.97 -23.09
CA ARG A 317 -6.47 8.23 -23.88
C ARG A 317 -5.92 9.06 -25.04
N TYR A 318 -6.78 9.82 -25.71
CA TYR A 318 -6.37 10.72 -26.80
C TYR A 318 -5.42 11.81 -26.30
N ILE A 319 -5.77 12.49 -25.21
CA ILE A 319 -4.92 13.52 -24.59
C ILE A 319 -3.57 12.92 -24.18
N LYS A 320 -3.57 11.73 -23.57
CA LYS A 320 -2.34 11.03 -23.20
C LYS A 320 -1.45 10.77 -24.42
N ALA A 321 -2.00 10.24 -25.50
CA ALA A 321 -1.23 9.95 -26.73
C ALA A 321 -0.66 11.22 -27.39
N LEU A 322 -1.42 12.34 -27.38
CA LEU A 322 -0.92 13.63 -27.86
C LEU A 322 0.22 14.18 -27.00
N ALA A 323 0.20 13.94 -25.69
CA ALA A 323 1.27 14.37 -24.81
C ALA A 323 2.57 13.59 -25.07
N THR A 324 2.48 12.28 -25.31
CA THR A 324 3.64 11.42 -25.55
C THR A 324 4.33 11.71 -26.89
N SER A 325 3.57 12.10 -27.92
CA SER A 325 4.16 12.52 -29.20
C SER A 325 4.95 13.81 -29.09
N LYS A 326 4.52 14.77 -28.27
CA LYS A 326 5.24 16.05 -28.08
C LYS A 326 6.52 15.95 -27.25
N SER A 327 6.71 14.88 -26.46
CA SER A 327 7.91 14.68 -25.66
C SER A 327 9.01 13.90 -26.40
N SER A 328 8.76 13.47 -27.63
CA SER A 328 9.71 12.71 -28.46
C SER A 328 10.32 13.51 -29.63
N ASP A 329 9.90 14.77 -29.80
CA ASP A 329 10.51 15.78 -30.69
C ASP A 329 11.34 16.78 -29.85
#